data_AF-A0A9D5KGR7-F1
#
_entry.id   AF-A0A9D5KGR7-F1
#
_cell.length_a   1.000
_cell.length_b   1.000
_cell.length_c   1.000
_cell.angle_alpha   90.00
_cell.angle_beta   90.00
_cell.angle_gamma   90.00
#
_symmetry.space_group_name_H-M   'P 1'
#
loop_
_entity.id
_entity.type
_entity.pdbx_description
1 polymer ?
#
loop_
_entity_poly.entity_id
_entity_poly.type
_entity_poly.pdbx_seq_one_letter_code
_entity_poly.pdbx_strand_id
1 'polypeptide(L)'
;MHPIRTVFFFCLCAATLVCVSCIQRDNPFDPANYSPNVLDSAEVEEIRDTANATLDSSFALAVQGFEAIDSLLSALVLDSAANDSLDSLNQLTRSENLSRRAENDTTAAYNDTVSMVDSLRFKLHLDTLLWLVTSDSSAALDAARSVIRVEKLRADSQMSAVNKQYLPDTIYTDTLRDSILAPFDSLLALCDSARAARARFDAAVIDTNTLAVVPYNETVGLYNDSVAAYNDSILFARESGGYPPIEDGDSLQQSLFAAQPGDTFVVASDTFTVALRFSNSGSESSPIVVIGQPDLSTVLDSVDVAFSTNSHIIFKNIVFSRGSHGARLVAGSGPITFENCSFVGNGGHGCEVVDSDARFRNCRMLHNGGHGLRVSSAEPKDNRVELTNTLIAHNRLTGIGIVSVNVTLQNTTISDNGSHGIRLDDPELELAIYNSLISYNGGYGITFLSGFNNNQPFTITSSVLYGNVTGQLFGNFQPPVSYLGYEPVYVDADADNYNIAPGNRLYDLEQEGIVIGYRDD
;
A
#
# COMPACT_ATOMS: atom_id res chain seq x y z
N MET A 1 27.00 4.78 31.70
CA MET A 1 28.09 5.79 31.74
C MET A 1 27.43 7.16 31.62
N HIS A 2 27.64 8.23 32.39
CA HIS A 2 28.52 8.56 33.51
C HIS A 2 27.95 9.86 34.15
N PRO A 3 27.90 10.02 35.50
CA PRO A 3 27.63 11.31 36.16
C PRO A 3 28.77 12.35 36.02
N ILE A 4 29.78 12.07 35.19
CA ILE A 4 30.98 12.89 35.00
C ILE A 4 30.73 14.08 34.05
N ARG A 5 29.76 13.99 33.12
CA ARG A 5 29.49 15.09 32.15
C ARG A 5 28.81 16.30 32.78
N THR A 6 27.85 16.09 33.68
CA THR A 6 27.14 17.19 34.37
C THR A 6 28.06 17.96 35.31
N VAL A 7 29.02 17.27 35.95
CA VAL A 7 30.01 17.89 36.85
C VAL A 7 31.05 18.69 36.05
N PHE A 8 31.48 18.21 34.87
CA PHE A 8 32.47 18.93 34.06
C PHE A 8 31.93 20.24 33.48
N PHE A 9 30.63 20.30 33.11
CA PHE A 9 30.02 21.50 32.53
C PHE A 9 29.71 22.59 33.58
N PHE A 10 29.23 22.20 34.77
CA PHE A 10 29.08 23.14 35.90
C PHE A 10 30.43 23.70 36.35
N CYS A 11 31.51 22.90 36.31
CA CYS A 11 32.86 23.39 36.58
C CYS A 11 33.39 24.30 35.46
N LEU A 12 33.05 24.08 34.19
CA LEU A 12 33.50 24.93 33.10
C LEU A 12 32.80 26.30 33.14
N CYS A 13 31.48 26.36 33.28
CA CYS A 13 30.75 27.63 33.39
C CYS A 13 31.12 28.42 34.66
N ALA A 14 31.36 27.74 35.78
CA ALA A 14 31.84 28.39 37.00
C ALA A 14 33.31 28.86 36.87
N ALA A 15 34.16 28.14 36.14
CA ALA A 15 35.55 28.56 35.92
C ALA A 15 35.65 29.75 34.96
N THR A 16 34.83 29.83 33.90
CA THR A 16 34.84 30.99 32.99
C THR A 16 34.31 32.25 33.67
N LEU A 17 33.32 32.13 34.57
CA LEU A 17 32.83 33.28 35.35
C LEU A 17 33.85 33.76 36.40
N VAL A 18 34.70 32.86 36.91
CA VAL A 18 35.74 33.18 37.91
C VAL A 18 37.05 33.66 37.26
N CYS A 19 37.35 33.27 36.02
CA CYS A 19 38.57 33.71 35.33
C CYS A 19 38.48 35.14 34.73
N VAL A 20 37.29 35.73 34.60
CA VAL A 20 37.13 37.11 34.09
C VAL A 20 37.40 38.17 35.18
N SER A 21 37.44 37.79 36.46
CA SER A 21 37.62 38.73 37.59
C SER A 21 39.07 38.85 38.10
N CYS A 22 40.08 38.36 37.37
CA CYS A 22 41.48 38.37 37.84
C CYS A 22 42.50 38.87 36.80
N ILE A 23 42.22 39.98 36.11
CA ILE A 23 43.26 40.76 35.43
C ILE A 23 43.36 42.11 36.14
N GLN A 24 44.22 42.19 37.16
CA GLN A 24 44.60 43.48 37.75
C GLN A 24 45.41 44.29 36.73
N ARG A 25 44.83 45.39 36.23
CA ARG A 25 45.47 46.38 35.37
C ARG A 25 46.00 47.56 36.19
N ASP A 26 46.97 47.33 37.07
CA ASP A 26 47.63 48.40 37.84
C ASP A 26 49.06 48.66 37.32
N ASN A 27 49.23 48.80 35.99
CA ASN A 27 50.49 49.30 35.43
C ASN A 27 50.34 50.79 35.06
N PRO A 28 50.89 51.72 35.87
CA PRO A 28 50.76 53.17 35.62
C PRO A 28 51.59 53.68 34.42
N PHE A 29 52.32 52.82 33.71
CA PHE A 29 53.15 53.20 32.57
C PHE A 29 52.72 52.58 31.22
N ASP A 30 51.51 52.01 31.13
CA ASP A 30 50.96 51.54 29.85
C ASP A 30 50.55 52.74 28.95
N PRO A 31 51.15 52.92 27.76
CA PRO A 31 50.79 53.99 26.82
C PRO A 31 49.32 53.97 26.36
N ALA A 32 48.58 52.88 26.57
CA ALA A 32 47.14 52.82 26.34
C ALA A 32 46.32 53.71 27.30
N ASN A 33 46.87 54.09 28.46
CA ASN A 33 46.21 54.97 29.43
C ASN A 33 46.31 56.48 29.10
N TYR A 34 46.97 56.85 27.99
CA TYR A 34 47.09 58.23 27.53
C TYR A 34 46.33 58.49 26.21
N SER A 35 45.16 57.89 26.06
CA SER A 35 44.16 58.42 25.12
C SER A 35 43.37 59.54 25.83
N PRO A 36 43.24 60.75 25.26
CA PRO A 36 42.50 61.84 25.90
C PRO A 36 40.99 61.61 26.01
N ASN A 37 40.49 60.46 25.53
CA ASN A 37 39.12 59.97 25.67
C ASN A 37 39.10 58.54 26.24
N VAL A 38 39.95 58.22 27.22
CA VAL A 38 39.73 57.01 28.03
C VAL A 38 38.47 57.27 28.83
N LEU A 39 37.37 56.67 28.40
CA LEU A 39 36.17 56.51 29.22
C LEU A 39 36.61 56.03 30.60
N ASP A 40 36.12 56.66 31.66
CA ASP A 40 36.35 56.15 33.02
C ASP A 40 35.95 54.67 33.04
N SER A 41 36.70 53.84 33.76
CA SER A 41 36.29 52.47 34.10
C SER A 41 34.80 52.34 34.43
N ALA A 42 34.22 53.32 35.13
CA ALA A 42 32.79 53.38 35.44
C ALA A 42 31.90 53.57 34.19
N GLU A 43 32.31 54.39 33.23
CA GLU A 43 31.57 54.60 31.97
C GLU A 43 31.65 53.36 31.06
N VAL A 44 32.81 52.68 31.04
CA VAL A 44 32.95 51.39 30.33
C VAL A 44 32.06 50.33 30.94
N GLU A 45 31.93 50.32 32.27
CA GLU A 45 31.07 49.39 33.01
C GLU A 45 29.59 49.69 32.77
N GLU A 46 29.16 50.96 32.75
CA GLU A 46 27.78 51.36 32.42
C GLU A 46 27.39 51.00 30.97
N ILE A 47 28.31 51.19 30.01
CA ILE A 47 28.11 50.78 28.61
C ILE A 47 28.02 49.26 28.51
N ARG A 48 28.85 48.52 29.25
CA ARG A 48 28.79 47.06 29.33
C ARG A 48 27.48 46.59 29.94
N ASP A 49 27.02 47.18 31.03
CA ASP A 49 25.76 46.80 31.67
C ASP A 49 24.55 46.95 30.74
N THR A 50 24.56 47.99 29.90
CA THR A 50 23.52 48.19 28.88
C THR A 50 23.59 47.12 27.77
N ALA A 51 24.81 46.73 27.36
CA ALA A 51 25.01 45.66 26.38
C ALA A 51 24.77 44.25 26.95
N ASN A 52 25.06 44.06 28.24
CA ASN A 52 24.93 42.80 28.98
C ASN A 52 23.47 42.34 29.00
N ALA A 53 22.50 43.26 29.14
CA ALA A 53 21.08 42.89 29.05
C ALA A 53 20.70 42.20 27.72
N THR A 54 21.34 42.60 26.62
CA THR A 54 21.13 41.96 25.31
C THR A 54 21.90 40.64 25.20
N LEU A 55 23.13 40.59 25.70
CA LEU A 55 23.94 39.37 25.74
C LEU A 55 23.28 38.29 26.61
N ASP A 56 22.79 38.66 27.78
CA ASP A 56 22.09 37.78 28.73
C ASP A 56 20.81 37.21 28.10
N SER A 57 20.06 38.03 27.35
CA SER A 57 18.90 37.55 26.59
C SER A 57 19.30 36.54 25.50
N SER A 58 20.39 36.79 24.77
CA SER A 58 20.89 35.87 23.75
C SER A 58 21.42 34.57 24.36
N PHE A 59 22.07 34.62 25.53
CA PHE A 59 22.48 33.45 26.29
C PHE A 59 21.29 32.65 26.82
N ALA A 60 20.27 33.31 27.38
CA ALA A 60 19.06 32.63 27.86
C ALA A 60 18.34 31.86 26.75
N LEU A 61 18.25 32.43 25.55
CA LEU A 61 17.67 31.76 24.38
C LEU A 61 18.56 30.62 23.87
N ALA A 62 19.89 30.77 23.92
CA ALA A 62 20.82 29.69 23.59
C ALA A 62 20.72 28.52 24.59
N VAL A 63 20.52 28.81 25.88
CA VAL A 63 20.30 27.80 26.94
C VAL A 63 18.98 27.06 26.73
N GLN A 64 17.90 27.74 26.35
CA GLN A 64 16.64 27.07 25.98
C GLN A 64 16.83 26.15 24.76
N GLY A 65 17.63 26.58 23.77
CA GLY A 65 18.05 25.72 22.67
C GLY A 65 18.84 24.49 23.13
N PHE A 66 19.71 24.64 24.14
CA PHE A 66 20.46 23.54 24.73
C PHE A 66 19.57 22.55 25.49
N GLU A 67 18.61 23.00 26.29
CA GLU A 67 17.67 22.12 26.99
C GLU A 67 16.88 21.25 26.00
N ALA A 68 16.51 21.81 24.84
CA ALA A 68 15.90 21.05 23.75
C ALA A 68 16.86 19.98 23.18
N ILE A 69 18.15 20.31 23.02
CA ILE A 69 19.18 19.37 22.54
C ILE A 69 19.47 18.27 23.56
N ASP A 70 19.56 18.60 24.85
CA ASP A 70 19.84 17.63 25.94
C ASP A 70 18.70 16.62 26.11
N SER A 71 17.45 17.10 26.00
CA SER A 71 16.26 16.24 25.93
C SER A 71 16.33 15.26 24.75
N LEU A 72 16.74 15.76 23.58
CA LEU A 72 16.84 14.97 22.35
C LEU A 72 18.02 13.98 22.36
N LEU A 73 19.16 14.37 22.96
CA LEU A 73 20.30 13.49 23.18
C LEU A 73 19.98 12.38 24.19
N SER A 74 19.22 12.70 25.24
CA SER A 74 18.74 11.71 26.20
C SER A 74 17.80 10.70 25.54
N ALA A 75 16.93 11.16 24.63
CA ALA A 75 16.11 10.30 23.80
C ALA A 75 16.97 9.42 22.87
N LEU A 76 17.97 9.98 22.17
CA LEU A 76 18.89 9.24 21.30
C LEU A 76 19.72 8.16 22.03
N VAL A 77 20.13 8.41 23.28
CA VAL A 77 20.85 7.41 24.09
C VAL A 77 19.94 6.27 24.49
N LEU A 78 18.70 6.57 24.89
CA LEU A 78 17.65 5.57 25.12
C LEU A 78 17.34 4.78 23.84
N ASP A 79 17.32 5.45 22.68
CA ASP A 79 17.09 4.85 21.37
C ASP A 79 18.24 3.92 20.97
N SER A 80 19.50 4.27 21.23
CA SER A 80 20.63 3.38 20.93
C SER A 80 20.59 2.09 21.76
N ALA A 81 20.21 2.19 23.04
CA ALA A 81 20.05 1.03 23.91
C ALA A 81 18.82 0.18 23.50
N ALA A 82 17.74 0.83 23.10
CA ALA A 82 16.58 0.16 22.53
C ALA A 82 16.91 -0.54 21.21
N ASN A 83 17.79 0.06 20.40
CA ASN A 83 18.23 -0.50 19.12
C ASN A 83 19.18 -1.68 19.29
N ASP A 84 20.15 -1.61 20.19
CA ASP A 84 21.00 -2.77 20.54
C ASP A 84 20.14 -3.93 21.08
N SER A 85 19.10 -3.58 21.84
CA SER A 85 18.11 -4.55 22.33
C SER A 85 17.25 -5.10 21.18
N LEU A 86 16.86 -4.29 20.21
CA LEU A 86 16.11 -4.68 19.00
C LEU A 86 16.96 -5.55 18.06
N ASP A 87 18.23 -5.21 17.84
CA ASP A 87 19.15 -6.01 17.03
C ASP A 87 19.42 -7.36 17.70
N SER A 88 19.66 -7.37 19.01
CA SER A 88 19.78 -8.62 19.80
C SER A 88 18.49 -9.45 19.73
N LEU A 89 17.31 -8.81 19.77
CA LEU A 89 16.02 -9.49 19.68
C LEU A 89 15.72 -9.98 18.25
N ASN A 90 16.13 -9.25 17.22
CA ASN A 90 16.02 -9.65 15.81
C ASN A 90 16.95 -10.81 15.52
N GLN A 91 18.17 -10.80 16.06
CA GLN A 91 19.09 -11.93 15.99
C GLN A 91 18.54 -13.15 16.74
N LEU A 92 17.96 -12.96 17.93
CA LEU A 92 17.30 -14.02 18.68
C LEU A 92 16.11 -14.59 17.90
N THR A 93 15.21 -13.74 17.41
CA THR A 93 14.03 -14.11 16.61
C THR A 93 14.45 -14.82 15.32
N ARG A 94 15.50 -14.34 14.65
CA ARG A 94 16.07 -15.03 13.48
C ARG A 94 16.62 -16.39 13.87
N SER A 95 17.33 -16.52 14.99
CA SER A 95 17.85 -17.80 15.46
C SER A 95 16.74 -18.76 15.86
N GLU A 96 15.67 -18.27 16.51
CA GLU A 96 14.50 -19.06 16.88
C GLU A 96 13.71 -19.46 15.64
N ASN A 97 13.54 -18.59 14.64
CA ASN A 97 12.91 -18.93 13.37
C ASN A 97 13.75 -19.91 12.55
N LEU A 98 15.08 -19.81 12.59
CA LEU A 98 15.97 -20.80 11.97
C LEU A 98 15.93 -22.13 12.72
N SER A 99 15.87 -22.10 14.06
CA SER A 99 15.68 -23.30 14.89
C SER A 99 14.31 -23.92 14.63
N ARG A 100 13.26 -23.11 14.54
CA ARG A 100 11.90 -23.53 14.15
C ARG A 100 11.85 -23.98 12.70
N ARG A 101 12.69 -23.50 11.80
CA ARG A 101 12.84 -24.04 10.43
C ARG A 101 13.51 -25.40 10.49
N ALA A 102 14.59 -25.55 11.24
CA ALA A 102 15.21 -26.86 11.44
C ALA A 102 14.24 -27.85 12.11
N GLU A 103 13.48 -27.39 13.11
CA GLU A 103 12.39 -28.13 13.75
C GLU A 103 11.26 -28.38 12.77
N ASN A 104 10.83 -27.42 11.94
CA ASN A 104 9.80 -27.57 10.90
C ASN A 104 10.25 -28.51 9.78
N ASP A 105 11.53 -28.58 9.45
CA ASP A 105 12.09 -29.56 8.54
C ASP A 105 12.11 -30.95 9.22
N THR A 106 12.31 -31.01 10.54
CA THR A 106 12.10 -32.23 11.34
C THR A 106 10.62 -32.54 11.64
N THR A 107 9.73 -31.55 11.48
CA THR A 107 8.32 -31.59 11.86
C THR A 107 7.41 -31.69 10.62
N ALA A 108 7.92 -31.39 9.42
CA ALA A 108 7.41 -31.90 8.14
C ALA A 108 7.53 -33.43 8.08
N ALA A 109 8.38 -34.01 8.93
CA ALA A 109 8.40 -35.43 9.25
C ALA A 109 7.47 -35.83 10.42
N TYR A 110 6.72 -34.91 11.06
CA TYR A 110 5.96 -35.20 12.28
C TYR A 110 4.56 -34.57 12.46
N ASN A 111 4.12 -33.51 11.77
CA ASN A 111 2.82 -32.87 12.06
C ASN A 111 1.67 -33.41 11.20
N ASP A 112 0.86 -34.34 11.72
CA ASP A 112 -0.48 -34.05 12.26
C ASP A 112 -0.55 -33.03 13.42
N THR A 113 -1.45 -32.05 13.25
CA THR A 113 -2.16 -31.23 14.27
C THR A 113 -1.53 -29.99 14.94
N VAL A 114 -1.90 -28.82 14.37
CA VAL A 114 -2.47 -27.59 14.97
C VAL A 114 -1.61 -26.61 15.78
N SER A 115 -1.66 -25.38 15.27
CA SER A 115 -1.08 -24.10 15.70
C SER A 115 -2.14 -23.18 16.31
N MET A 116 -1.76 -22.36 17.30
CA MET A 116 -2.25 -20.97 17.50
C MET A 116 -1.64 -20.38 18.78
N VAL A 117 -0.67 -19.45 18.68
CA VAL A 117 -0.41 -18.40 19.71
C VAL A 117 0.23 -17.08 19.17
N ASP A 118 0.93 -17.02 18.02
CA ASP A 118 1.89 -15.91 17.81
C ASP A 118 1.38 -14.56 17.21
N SER A 119 0.08 -14.32 17.01
CA SER A 119 -0.38 -13.06 16.37
C SER A 119 -0.39 -11.80 17.27
N LEU A 120 -0.02 -11.91 18.56
CA LEU A 120 -0.13 -10.79 19.52
C LEU A 120 1.18 -10.03 19.82
N ARG A 121 2.35 -10.48 19.34
CA ARG A 121 3.63 -9.80 19.63
C ARG A 121 4.11 -8.83 18.55
N PHE A 122 3.69 -9.02 17.30
CA PHE A 122 4.15 -8.21 16.17
C PHE A 122 3.57 -6.78 16.18
N LYS A 123 2.31 -6.62 16.59
CA LYS A 123 1.59 -5.34 16.57
C LYS A 123 2.15 -4.29 17.55
N LEU A 124 2.56 -4.72 18.75
CA LEU A 124 3.14 -3.82 19.77
C LEU A 124 4.50 -3.23 19.36
N HIS A 125 5.23 -3.91 18.47
CA HIS A 125 6.58 -3.52 18.05
C HIS A 125 6.57 -2.58 16.84
N LEU A 126 5.59 -2.73 15.93
CA LEU A 126 5.38 -1.79 14.83
C LEU A 126 5.01 -0.39 15.34
N ASP A 127 4.20 -0.32 16.40
CA ASP A 127 3.79 0.95 17.04
C ASP A 127 5.00 1.70 17.64
N THR A 128 6.03 0.99 18.10
CA THR A 128 7.25 1.58 18.67
C THR A 128 8.18 2.14 17.57
N LEU A 129 8.29 1.44 16.44
CA LEU A 129 9.02 1.90 15.25
C LEU A 129 8.31 3.09 14.57
N LEU A 130 6.98 3.07 14.52
CA LEU A 130 6.19 4.17 13.94
C LEU A 130 6.27 5.44 14.79
N TRP A 131 6.36 5.31 16.12
CA TRP A 131 6.62 6.44 17.02
C TRP A 131 8.00 7.09 16.79
N LEU A 132 9.02 6.29 16.49
CA LEU A 132 10.40 6.75 16.21
C LEU A 132 10.58 7.46 14.85
N VAL A 133 9.75 7.12 13.86
CA VAL A 133 9.71 7.75 12.53
C VAL A 133 8.84 9.01 12.54
N THR A 134 7.82 9.08 13.41
CA THR A 134 6.87 10.21 13.47
C THR A 134 7.28 11.34 14.41
N SER A 135 8.28 11.14 15.28
CA SER A 135 8.88 12.27 16.00
C SER A 135 9.64 13.13 14.99
N ASP A 136 9.14 14.34 14.72
CA ASP A 136 9.70 15.37 13.82
C ASP A 136 11.01 15.99 14.38
N SER A 137 11.86 15.13 14.94
CA SER A 137 13.01 15.46 15.77
C SER A 137 14.16 16.05 14.95
N SER A 138 14.22 15.76 13.64
CA SER A 138 15.17 16.40 12.73
C SER A 138 14.86 17.90 12.53
N ALA A 139 13.57 18.24 12.34
CA ALA A 139 13.12 19.62 12.21
C ALA A 139 13.37 20.40 13.51
N ALA A 140 13.15 19.77 14.67
CA ALA A 140 13.44 20.37 15.97
C ALA A 140 14.94 20.65 16.18
N LEU A 141 15.81 19.72 15.78
CA LEU A 141 17.27 19.89 15.88
C LEU A 141 17.78 20.98 14.94
N ASP A 142 17.21 21.07 13.74
CA ASP A 142 17.55 22.11 12.76
C ASP A 142 17.04 23.50 13.17
N ALA A 143 15.88 23.56 13.81
CA ALA A 143 15.35 24.76 14.43
C ALA A 143 16.24 25.24 15.59
N ALA A 144 16.61 24.36 16.52
CA ALA A 144 17.48 24.69 17.65
C ALA A 144 18.85 25.21 17.18
N ARG A 145 19.47 24.51 16.21
CA ARG A 145 20.73 24.93 15.60
C ARG A 145 20.63 26.31 14.94
N SER A 146 19.51 26.58 14.26
CA SER A 146 19.27 27.88 13.60
C SER A 146 19.13 29.00 14.62
N VAL A 147 18.39 28.78 15.71
CA VAL A 147 18.26 29.75 16.82
C VAL A 147 19.63 30.07 17.43
N ILE A 148 20.42 29.06 17.78
CA ILE A 148 21.77 29.24 18.35
C ILE A 148 22.67 30.06 17.40
N ARG A 149 22.61 29.77 16.10
CA ARG A 149 23.39 30.51 15.09
C ARG A 149 22.97 31.98 14.98
N VAL A 150 21.66 32.25 14.99
CA VAL A 150 21.12 33.62 14.93
C VAL A 150 21.53 34.41 16.18
N GLU A 151 21.40 33.81 17.36
CA GLU A 151 21.76 34.47 18.62
C GLU A 151 23.28 34.68 18.74
N LYS A 152 24.11 33.76 18.24
CA LYS A 152 25.56 33.98 18.11
C LYS A 152 25.87 35.22 17.28
N LEU A 153 25.25 35.34 16.10
CA LEU A 153 25.44 36.49 15.20
C LEU A 153 24.93 37.79 15.83
N ARG A 154 23.85 37.73 16.61
CA ARG A 154 23.29 38.87 17.32
C ARG A 154 24.24 39.39 18.40
N ALA A 155 24.75 38.49 19.24
CA ALA A 155 25.75 38.82 20.26
C ALA A 155 27.02 39.42 19.63
N ASP A 156 27.49 38.81 18.54
CA ASP A 156 28.66 39.26 17.79
C ASP A 156 28.50 40.67 17.18
N SER A 157 27.34 40.91 16.56
CA SER A 157 26.96 42.21 16.00
C SER A 157 26.85 43.30 17.07
N GLN A 158 26.27 42.97 18.23
CA GLN A 158 26.12 43.90 19.33
C GLN A 158 27.47 44.32 19.91
N MET A 159 28.38 43.36 20.15
CA MET A 159 29.75 43.65 20.59
C MET A 159 30.50 44.53 19.57
N SER A 160 30.33 44.23 18.28
CA SER A 160 30.92 45.03 17.19
C SER A 160 30.38 46.46 17.14
N ALA A 161 29.07 46.64 17.36
CA ALA A 161 28.42 47.94 17.39
C ALA A 161 28.94 48.80 18.55
N VAL A 162 29.09 48.21 19.74
CA VAL A 162 29.66 48.88 20.91
C VAL A 162 31.11 49.31 20.65
N ASN A 163 31.96 48.41 20.15
CA ASN A 163 33.35 48.75 19.79
C ASN A 163 33.44 49.86 18.75
N LYS A 164 32.51 49.89 17.77
CA LYS A 164 32.46 50.93 16.75
C LYS A 164 32.04 52.29 17.33
N GLN A 165 31.15 52.29 18.31
CA GLN A 165 30.63 53.51 18.95
C GLN A 165 31.66 54.15 19.89
N TYR A 166 32.49 53.34 20.56
CA TYR A 166 33.39 53.78 21.62
C TYR A 166 34.84 53.39 21.34
N LEU A 167 35.47 54.06 20.36
CA LEU A 167 36.84 53.84 19.86
C LEU A 167 37.15 52.36 19.49
N PRO A 168 37.53 52.08 18.24
CA PRO A 168 37.68 50.70 17.78
C PRO A 168 38.62 49.92 18.71
N ASP A 169 38.10 48.80 19.23
CA ASP A 169 38.84 47.74 19.93
C ASP A 169 39.12 47.91 21.44
N THR A 170 38.49 48.88 22.12
CA THR A 170 38.76 49.09 23.56
C THR A 170 37.80 48.38 24.53
N ILE A 171 36.53 48.13 24.14
CA ILE A 171 35.53 47.61 25.09
C ILE A 171 35.45 46.08 25.09
N TYR A 172 35.31 45.46 23.91
CA TYR A 172 35.35 44.01 23.72
C TYR A 172 36.58 43.64 22.89
N THR A 173 37.69 43.29 23.55
CA THR A 173 38.87 42.77 22.87
C THR A 173 38.55 41.46 22.16
N ASP A 174 39.28 41.11 21.10
CA ASP A 174 39.08 39.85 20.37
C ASP A 174 39.08 38.63 21.30
N THR A 175 40.01 38.59 22.26
CA THR A 175 40.06 37.50 23.25
C THR A 175 38.81 37.41 24.13
N LEU A 176 38.24 38.55 24.55
CA LEU A 176 37.02 38.57 25.36
C LEU A 176 35.81 38.19 24.51
N ARG A 177 35.73 38.71 23.28
CA ARG A 177 34.70 38.37 22.30
C ARG A 177 34.69 36.88 21.98
N ASP A 178 35.85 36.29 21.70
CA ASP A 178 36.00 34.86 21.46
C ASP A 178 35.55 34.03 22.67
N SER A 179 35.90 34.47 23.89
CA SER A 179 35.48 33.82 25.13
C SER A 179 33.96 33.85 25.33
N ILE A 180 33.32 34.97 24.96
CA ILE A 180 31.85 35.13 25.02
C ILE A 180 31.16 34.26 23.95
N LEU A 181 31.76 34.09 22.76
CA LEU A 181 31.15 33.32 21.67
C LEU A 181 31.44 31.82 21.73
N ALA A 182 32.50 31.39 22.42
CA ALA A 182 32.90 29.98 22.53
C ALA A 182 31.78 29.01 23.02
N PRO A 183 30.87 29.38 23.94
CA PRO A 183 29.73 28.55 24.29
C PRO A 183 28.79 28.27 23.12
N PHE A 184 28.52 29.27 22.25
CA PHE A 184 27.68 29.09 21.06
C PHE A 184 28.32 28.10 20.08
N ASP A 185 29.64 28.16 19.89
CA ASP A 185 30.37 27.22 19.04
C ASP A 185 30.32 25.78 19.57
N SER A 186 30.42 25.63 20.89
CA SER A 186 30.29 24.33 21.55
C SER A 186 28.88 23.74 21.37
N LEU A 187 27.84 24.57 21.45
CA LEU A 187 26.45 24.16 21.21
C LEU A 187 26.20 23.77 19.75
N LEU A 188 26.72 24.54 18.79
CA LEU A 188 26.62 24.21 17.36
C LEU A 188 27.32 22.89 17.03
N ALA A 189 28.51 22.66 17.59
CA ALA A 189 29.22 21.39 17.42
C ALA A 189 28.45 20.19 18.01
N LEU A 190 27.73 20.40 19.13
CA LEU A 190 26.85 19.38 19.71
C LEU A 190 25.66 19.07 18.81
N CYS A 191 24.99 20.08 18.24
CA CYS A 191 23.94 19.89 17.24
C CYS A 191 24.46 19.06 16.06
N ASP A 192 25.61 19.42 15.51
CA ASP A 192 26.20 18.74 14.35
C ASP A 192 26.55 17.28 14.68
N SER A 193 27.06 17.00 15.89
CA SER A 193 27.31 15.63 16.36
C SER A 193 26.01 14.83 16.54
N ALA A 194 24.94 15.45 17.04
CA ALA A 194 23.63 14.80 17.19
C ALA A 194 23.00 14.47 15.81
N ARG A 195 23.09 15.39 14.84
CA ARG A 195 22.68 15.15 13.44
C ARG A 195 23.43 13.97 12.84
N ALA A 196 24.75 13.93 13.01
CA ALA A 196 25.58 12.85 12.49
C ALA A 196 25.24 11.49 13.13
N ALA A 197 24.95 11.46 14.43
CA ALA A 197 24.52 10.25 15.13
C ALA A 197 23.15 9.76 14.61
N ARG A 198 22.19 10.67 14.43
CA ARG A 198 20.88 10.32 13.86
C ARG A 198 20.98 9.82 12.42
N ALA A 199 21.77 10.47 11.58
CA ALA A 199 21.99 10.02 10.20
C ALA A 199 22.58 8.61 10.12
N ARG A 200 23.49 8.25 11.03
CA ARG A 200 24.02 6.87 11.13
C ARG A 200 22.96 5.88 11.60
N PHE A 201 22.11 6.29 12.53
CA PHE A 201 20.99 5.46 13.00
C PHE A 201 19.99 5.19 11.86
N ASP A 202 19.57 6.24 11.15
CA ASP A 202 18.65 6.11 10.01
C ASP A 202 19.26 5.21 8.92
N ALA A 203 20.56 5.35 8.63
CA ALA A 203 21.27 4.48 7.70
C ALA A 203 21.29 3.01 8.16
N ALA A 204 21.57 2.74 9.43
CA ALA A 204 21.59 1.38 9.97
C ALA A 204 20.21 0.70 9.92
N VAL A 205 19.13 1.46 10.16
CA VAL A 205 17.75 0.96 10.04
C VAL A 205 17.44 0.63 8.58
N ILE A 206 17.79 1.53 7.64
CA ILE A 206 17.63 1.30 6.20
C ILE A 206 18.40 0.05 5.76
N ASP A 207 19.67 -0.08 6.17
CA ASP A 207 20.51 -1.23 5.85
C ASP A 207 19.92 -2.53 6.41
N THR A 208 19.43 -2.53 7.65
CA THR A 208 18.81 -3.72 8.26
C THR A 208 17.54 -4.14 7.51
N ASN A 209 16.67 -3.18 7.19
CA ASN A 209 15.45 -3.45 6.41
C ASN A 209 15.79 -4.02 5.03
N THR A 210 16.78 -3.42 4.36
CA THR A 210 17.18 -3.79 2.99
C THR A 210 17.91 -5.14 2.94
N LEU A 211 18.83 -5.40 3.88
CA LEU A 211 19.72 -6.56 3.83
C LEU A 211 19.16 -7.79 4.56
N ALA A 212 18.27 -7.61 5.53
CA ALA A 212 17.75 -8.71 6.34
C ALA A 212 16.25 -8.95 6.14
N VAL A 213 15.43 -7.89 6.21
CA VAL A 213 13.96 -8.03 6.21
C VAL A 213 13.43 -8.33 4.81
N VAL A 214 13.87 -7.57 3.79
CA VAL A 214 13.42 -7.76 2.40
C VAL A 214 13.73 -9.17 1.89
N PRO A 215 14.97 -9.70 1.96
CA PRO A 215 15.28 -11.05 1.46
C PRO A 215 14.56 -12.17 2.24
N TYR A 216 14.32 -11.95 3.54
CA TYR A 216 13.55 -12.89 4.35
C TYR A 216 12.10 -12.96 3.88
N ASN A 217 11.45 -11.80 3.66
CA ASN A 217 10.08 -11.73 3.17
C ASN A 217 9.95 -12.34 1.77
N GLU A 218 10.90 -12.07 0.87
CA GLU A 218 10.98 -12.71 -0.46
C GLU A 218 11.06 -14.24 -0.34
N THR A 219 11.92 -14.74 0.55
CA THR A 219 12.06 -16.19 0.80
C THR A 219 10.75 -16.80 1.32
N VAL A 220 10.06 -16.12 2.24
CA VAL A 220 8.75 -16.58 2.75
C VAL A 220 7.69 -16.58 1.65
N GLY A 221 7.69 -15.57 0.77
CA GLY A 221 6.82 -15.54 -0.41
C GLY A 221 7.00 -16.77 -1.29
N LEU A 222 8.25 -17.09 -1.67
CA LEU A 222 8.55 -18.28 -2.48
C LEU A 222 8.07 -19.60 -1.85
N TYR A 223 8.14 -19.73 -0.52
CA TYR A 223 7.61 -20.91 0.16
C TYR A 223 6.08 -20.96 0.14
N ASN A 224 5.40 -19.83 0.36
CA ASN A 224 3.95 -19.75 0.28
C ASN A 224 3.46 -20.12 -1.12
N ASP A 225 4.11 -19.58 -2.16
CA ASP A 225 3.81 -19.90 -3.56
C ASP A 225 4.00 -21.39 -3.84
N SER A 226 5.07 -22.00 -3.30
CA SER A 226 5.30 -23.45 -3.44
C SER A 226 4.23 -24.30 -2.73
N VAL A 227 3.72 -23.85 -1.58
CA VAL A 227 2.65 -24.55 -0.84
C VAL A 227 1.32 -24.39 -1.57
N ALA A 228 1.02 -23.21 -2.10
CA ALA A 228 -0.15 -22.96 -2.92
C ALA A 228 -0.15 -23.87 -4.16
N ALA A 229 0.94 -23.88 -4.93
CA ALA A 229 1.10 -24.76 -6.09
C ALA A 229 0.95 -26.25 -5.75
N TYR A 230 1.48 -26.69 -4.60
CA TYR A 230 1.27 -28.05 -4.12
C TYR A 230 -0.21 -28.33 -3.82
N ASN A 231 -0.89 -27.45 -3.09
CA ASN A 231 -2.31 -27.61 -2.76
C ASN A 231 -3.17 -27.62 -4.03
N ASP A 232 -2.88 -26.76 -5.00
CA ASP A 232 -3.56 -26.72 -6.29
C ASP A 232 -3.34 -28.01 -7.07
N SER A 233 -2.13 -28.57 -7.05
CA SER A 233 -1.85 -29.86 -7.69
C SER A 233 -2.64 -31.01 -7.04
N ILE A 234 -2.82 -30.98 -5.71
CA ILE A 234 -3.62 -31.98 -4.99
C ILE A 234 -5.12 -31.81 -5.26
N LEU A 235 -5.62 -30.58 -5.29
CA LEU A 235 -7.00 -30.27 -5.65
C LEU A 235 -7.28 -30.72 -7.09
N PHE A 236 -6.41 -30.35 -8.03
CA PHE A 236 -6.50 -30.79 -9.41
C PHE A 236 -6.45 -32.32 -9.53
N ALA A 237 -5.57 -33.02 -8.81
CA ALA A 237 -5.52 -34.48 -8.82
C ALA A 237 -6.83 -35.12 -8.29
N ARG A 238 -7.49 -34.48 -7.32
CA ARG A 238 -8.80 -34.91 -6.81
C ARG A 238 -9.92 -34.64 -7.80
N GLU A 239 -9.95 -33.44 -8.38
CA GLU A 239 -10.99 -33.02 -9.33
C GLU A 239 -10.90 -33.75 -10.67
N SER A 240 -9.67 -33.96 -11.16
CA SER A 240 -9.41 -34.74 -12.37
C SER A 240 -9.77 -36.20 -12.23
N GLY A 241 -10.00 -36.73 -11.02
CA GLY A 241 -10.43 -38.13 -10.81
C GLY A 241 -9.50 -39.18 -11.43
N GLY A 242 -8.26 -38.82 -11.78
CA GLY A 242 -7.33 -39.67 -12.53
C GLY A 242 -7.60 -39.77 -14.04
N TYR A 243 -8.47 -38.93 -14.62
CA TYR A 243 -8.66 -38.83 -16.06
C TYR A 243 -7.37 -38.34 -16.74
N PRO A 244 -6.91 -38.99 -17.82
CA PRO A 244 -5.75 -38.52 -18.56
C PRO A 244 -6.05 -37.17 -19.22
N PRO A 245 -5.11 -36.22 -19.24
CA PRO A 245 -5.30 -34.94 -19.92
C PRO A 245 -5.40 -35.16 -21.44
N ILE A 246 -6.29 -34.41 -22.08
CA ILE A 246 -6.39 -34.31 -23.53
C ILE A 246 -5.34 -33.31 -24.00
N GLU A 247 -4.40 -33.80 -24.81
CA GLU A 247 -3.20 -33.05 -25.23
C GLU A 247 -3.32 -32.40 -26.60
N ASP A 248 -4.36 -32.73 -27.39
CA ASP A 248 -4.53 -32.20 -28.74
C ASP A 248 -5.95 -31.67 -29.01
N GLY A 249 -6.04 -30.67 -29.89
CA GLY A 249 -7.29 -29.98 -30.19
C GLY A 249 -8.34 -30.85 -30.89
N ASP A 250 -7.93 -31.76 -31.77
CA ASP A 250 -8.88 -32.63 -32.49
C ASP A 250 -9.57 -33.60 -31.53
N SER A 251 -8.79 -34.23 -30.64
CA SER A 251 -9.31 -35.09 -29.57
C SER A 251 -10.20 -34.31 -28.61
N LEU A 252 -9.84 -33.07 -28.25
CA LEU A 252 -10.67 -32.21 -27.41
C LEU A 252 -12.02 -31.95 -28.07
N GLN A 253 -12.02 -31.51 -29.33
CA GLN A 253 -13.24 -31.22 -30.07
C GLN A 253 -14.14 -32.45 -30.21
N GLN A 254 -13.57 -33.60 -30.59
CA GLN A 254 -14.33 -34.84 -30.74
C GLN A 254 -14.94 -35.29 -29.42
N SER A 255 -14.17 -35.21 -28.33
CA SER A 255 -14.61 -35.60 -26.99
C SER A 255 -15.74 -34.72 -26.48
N LEU A 256 -15.61 -33.39 -26.59
CA LEU A 256 -16.66 -32.46 -26.17
C LEU A 256 -17.92 -32.58 -27.04
N PHE A 257 -17.75 -32.85 -28.34
CA PHE A 257 -18.89 -33.09 -29.21
C PHE A 257 -19.66 -34.36 -28.78
N ALA A 258 -18.97 -35.41 -28.36
CA ALA A 258 -19.56 -36.67 -27.91
C ALA A 258 -20.00 -36.68 -26.43
N ALA A 259 -19.70 -35.62 -25.68
CA ALA A 259 -19.90 -35.54 -24.24
C ALA A 259 -21.33 -35.88 -23.80
N GLN A 260 -21.44 -36.60 -22.68
CA GLN A 260 -22.68 -37.00 -22.01
C GLN A 260 -22.76 -36.37 -20.61
N PRO A 261 -23.97 -36.23 -20.02
CA PRO A 261 -24.12 -35.78 -18.64
C PRO A 261 -23.23 -36.57 -17.66
N GLY A 262 -22.43 -35.86 -16.86
CA GLY A 262 -21.50 -36.44 -15.88
C GLY A 262 -20.08 -36.66 -16.41
N ASP A 263 -19.84 -36.49 -17.71
CA ASP A 263 -18.49 -36.57 -18.26
C ASP A 263 -17.59 -35.44 -17.73
N THR A 264 -16.34 -35.79 -17.47
CA THR A 264 -15.29 -34.84 -17.07
C THR A 264 -14.12 -34.95 -18.04
N PHE A 265 -13.72 -33.80 -18.59
CA PHE A 265 -12.62 -33.68 -19.53
C PHE A 265 -11.50 -32.87 -18.89
N VAL A 266 -10.33 -33.49 -18.74
CA VAL A 266 -9.13 -32.81 -18.28
C VAL A 266 -8.34 -32.37 -19.51
N VAL A 267 -7.94 -31.12 -19.57
CA VAL A 267 -7.25 -30.53 -20.71
C VAL A 267 -5.82 -30.21 -20.29
N ALA A 268 -4.85 -30.55 -21.14
CA ALA A 268 -3.44 -30.30 -20.86
C ALA A 268 -3.10 -28.80 -20.77
N SER A 269 -1.93 -28.50 -20.20
CA SER A 269 -1.28 -27.19 -20.33
C SER A 269 -0.86 -26.99 -21.79
N ASP A 270 -1.70 -26.36 -22.60
CA ASP A 270 -1.34 -25.95 -23.96
C ASP A 270 -2.29 -24.86 -24.48
N THR A 271 -1.95 -24.31 -25.65
CA THR A 271 -2.78 -23.41 -26.43
C THR A 271 -3.52 -24.19 -27.52
N PHE A 272 -4.85 -24.23 -27.41
CA PHE A 272 -5.74 -24.94 -28.31
C PHE A 272 -6.48 -23.97 -29.23
N THR A 273 -6.31 -24.13 -30.54
CA THR A 273 -7.02 -23.34 -31.57
C THR A 273 -8.15 -24.18 -32.18
N VAL A 274 -9.14 -24.57 -31.38
CA VAL A 274 -10.20 -25.49 -31.82
C VAL A 274 -11.60 -25.04 -31.41
N ALA A 275 -12.55 -25.07 -32.35
CA ALA A 275 -13.95 -24.72 -32.12
C ALA A 275 -14.61 -25.71 -31.14
N LEU A 276 -14.89 -25.25 -29.92
CA LEU A 276 -15.63 -26.05 -28.94
C LEU A 276 -17.11 -26.13 -29.31
N ARG A 277 -17.63 -27.35 -29.36
CA ARG A 277 -19.05 -27.62 -29.63
C ARG A 277 -19.50 -28.79 -28.78
N PHE A 278 -20.72 -28.70 -28.27
CA PHE A 278 -21.36 -29.75 -27.48
C PHE A 278 -22.63 -30.19 -28.21
N SER A 279 -22.78 -31.50 -28.44
CA SER A 279 -24.03 -32.03 -29.01
C SER A 279 -25.09 -32.31 -27.94
N ASN A 280 -24.68 -32.41 -26.68
CA ASN A 280 -25.55 -32.67 -25.53
C ASN A 280 -25.40 -31.59 -24.46
N SER A 281 -26.32 -31.59 -23.51
CA SER A 281 -26.26 -30.82 -22.27
C SER A 281 -25.91 -31.74 -21.11
N GLY A 282 -25.40 -31.18 -20.02
CA GLY A 282 -25.38 -31.87 -18.73
C GLY A 282 -26.74 -31.82 -18.03
N SER A 283 -26.76 -32.20 -16.76
CA SER A 283 -27.88 -31.96 -15.84
C SER A 283 -27.40 -31.34 -14.53
N GLU A 284 -28.31 -30.83 -13.72
CA GLU A 284 -27.97 -30.27 -12.39
C GLU A 284 -27.21 -31.27 -11.51
N SER A 285 -27.56 -32.55 -11.54
CA SER A 285 -26.88 -33.59 -10.76
C SER A 285 -25.70 -34.24 -11.49
N SER A 286 -25.53 -33.98 -12.79
CA SER A 286 -24.50 -34.60 -13.63
C SER A 286 -24.08 -33.62 -14.73
N PRO A 287 -23.40 -32.53 -14.35
CA PRO A 287 -22.92 -31.55 -15.33
C PRO A 287 -21.84 -32.17 -16.22
N ILE A 288 -21.63 -31.57 -17.39
CA ILE A 288 -20.42 -31.82 -18.18
C ILE A 288 -19.34 -30.87 -17.65
N VAL A 289 -18.17 -31.39 -17.31
CA VAL A 289 -17.08 -30.60 -16.70
C VAL A 289 -15.86 -30.59 -17.61
N VAL A 290 -15.32 -29.41 -17.89
CA VAL A 290 -14.06 -29.21 -18.63
C VAL A 290 -13.07 -28.49 -17.71
N ILE A 291 -11.95 -29.14 -17.42
CA ILE A 291 -10.97 -28.70 -16.43
C ILE A 291 -9.64 -28.47 -17.13
N GLY A 292 -9.17 -27.22 -17.17
CA GLY A 292 -7.81 -26.86 -17.52
C GLY A 292 -6.86 -26.91 -16.32
N GLN A 293 -5.62 -26.49 -16.52
CA GLN A 293 -4.62 -26.47 -15.46
C GLN A 293 -4.83 -25.29 -14.49
N PRO A 294 -4.70 -25.50 -13.15
CA PRO A 294 -4.95 -24.47 -12.14
C PRO A 294 -4.15 -23.17 -12.31
N ASP A 295 -2.94 -23.27 -12.85
CA ASP A 295 -2.06 -22.14 -13.16
C ASP A 295 -2.50 -21.34 -14.41
N LEU A 296 -3.67 -21.64 -14.95
CA LEU A 296 -4.25 -21.04 -16.15
C LEU A 296 -3.39 -21.21 -17.41
N SER A 297 -2.58 -22.27 -17.47
CA SER A 297 -1.78 -22.60 -18.65
C SER A 297 -2.57 -23.29 -19.78
N THR A 298 -3.82 -23.70 -19.53
CA THR A 298 -4.74 -24.17 -20.58
C THR A 298 -5.44 -22.98 -21.26
N VAL A 299 -5.07 -22.72 -22.52
CA VAL A 299 -5.57 -21.57 -23.29
C VAL A 299 -6.40 -22.04 -24.47
N LEU A 300 -7.64 -21.56 -24.59
CA LEU A 300 -8.48 -21.68 -25.77
C LEU A 300 -8.34 -20.40 -26.59
N ASP A 301 -7.61 -20.50 -27.69
CA ASP A 301 -7.08 -19.34 -28.40
C ASP A 301 -7.69 -19.13 -29.78
N SER A 302 -8.14 -17.90 -30.04
CA SER A 302 -8.84 -17.53 -31.27
C SER A 302 -10.02 -18.45 -31.59
N VAL A 303 -10.64 -19.00 -30.54
CA VAL A 303 -11.78 -19.89 -30.63
C VAL A 303 -13.05 -19.11 -30.32
N ASP A 304 -14.00 -19.10 -31.25
CA ASP A 304 -15.38 -18.72 -30.91
C ASP A 304 -16.02 -19.88 -30.14
N VAL A 305 -15.93 -19.85 -28.82
CA VAL A 305 -16.64 -20.79 -27.94
C VAL A 305 -18.11 -20.37 -27.91
N ALA A 306 -18.93 -21.01 -28.74
CA ALA A 306 -20.34 -20.68 -28.88
C ALA A 306 -21.25 -21.82 -28.37
N PHE A 307 -22.09 -21.52 -27.39
CA PHE A 307 -23.13 -22.42 -26.89
C PHE A 307 -24.47 -22.03 -27.47
N SER A 308 -25.21 -23.01 -27.96
CA SER A 308 -26.56 -22.82 -28.46
C SER A 308 -27.42 -23.95 -27.92
N THR A 309 -28.35 -23.62 -27.03
CA THR A 309 -29.25 -24.57 -26.34
C THR A 309 -28.57 -25.58 -25.40
N ASN A 310 -27.27 -25.40 -25.10
CA ASN A 310 -26.55 -26.27 -24.17
C ASN A 310 -26.76 -25.79 -22.72
N SER A 311 -26.83 -26.71 -21.77
CA SER A 311 -27.04 -26.41 -20.34
C SER A 311 -26.16 -27.27 -19.43
N HIS A 312 -25.93 -26.79 -18.20
CA HIS A 312 -25.20 -27.50 -17.16
C HIS A 312 -23.79 -27.96 -17.60
N ILE A 313 -23.03 -27.04 -18.20
CA ILE A 313 -21.61 -27.21 -18.52
C ILE A 313 -20.79 -26.33 -17.58
N ILE A 314 -19.70 -26.87 -17.05
CA ILE A 314 -18.80 -26.20 -16.13
C ILE A 314 -17.40 -26.14 -16.75
N PHE A 315 -16.84 -24.93 -16.85
CA PHE A 315 -15.44 -24.70 -17.20
C PHE A 315 -14.66 -24.32 -15.97
N LYS A 316 -13.49 -24.94 -15.77
CA LYS A 316 -12.57 -24.65 -14.67
C LYS A 316 -11.17 -24.37 -15.20
N ASN A 317 -10.52 -23.34 -14.66
CA ASN A 317 -9.09 -23.08 -14.89
C ASN A 317 -8.70 -22.96 -16.38
N ILE A 318 -9.49 -22.20 -17.14
CA ILE A 318 -9.29 -22.04 -18.59
C ILE A 318 -9.17 -20.56 -18.95
N VAL A 319 -8.22 -20.25 -19.84
CA VAL A 319 -8.09 -18.93 -20.46
C VAL A 319 -8.77 -18.94 -21.82
N PHE A 320 -9.71 -18.02 -22.04
CA PHE A 320 -10.36 -17.75 -23.32
C PHE A 320 -9.77 -16.48 -23.92
N SER A 321 -8.95 -16.61 -24.97
CA SER A 321 -8.18 -15.48 -25.51
C SER A 321 -8.26 -15.29 -27.02
N ARG A 322 -8.04 -14.05 -27.46
CA ARG A 322 -7.85 -13.65 -28.87
C ARG A 322 -8.96 -14.14 -29.83
N GLY A 323 -10.15 -14.45 -29.32
CA GLY A 323 -11.35 -14.75 -30.12
C GLY A 323 -12.07 -13.48 -30.57
N SER A 324 -13.14 -13.64 -31.36
CA SER A 324 -14.07 -12.52 -31.56
C SER A 324 -14.79 -12.20 -30.25
N HIS A 325 -15.10 -13.24 -29.48
CA HIS A 325 -15.49 -13.21 -28.08
C HIS A 325 -14.74 -14.34 -27.35
N GLY A 326 -14.50 -14.21 -26.05
CA GLY A 326 -13.89 -15.32 -25.29
C GLY A 326 -14.86 -16.51 -25.15
N ALA A 327 -16.10 -16.22 -24.73
CA ALA A 327 -17.21 -17.16 -24.83
C ALA A 327 -18.50 -16.44 -25.25
N ARG A 328 -19.39 -17.18 -25.91
CA ARG A 328 -20.67 -16.70 -26.41
C ARG A 328 -21.79 -17.69 -26.11
N LEU A 329 -22.76 -17.30 -25.30
CA LEU A 329 -23.92 -18.13 -24.94
C LEU A 329 -25.12 -17.55 -25.65
N VAL A 330 -25.84 -18.37 -26.42
CA VAL A 330 -27.03 -17.93 -27.17
C VAL A 330 -28.20 -18.91 -27.02
N ALA A 331 -29.39 -18.43 -27.38
CA ALA A 331 -30.57 -19.24 -27.64
C ALA A 331 -31.02 -20.12 -26.45
N GLY A 332 -31.12 -19.56 -25.25
CA GLY A 332 -31.59 -20.28 -24.07
C GLY A 332 -30.56 -21.25 -23.51
N SER A 333 -29.26 -20.97 -23.71
CA SER A 333 -28.22 -21.78 -23.09
C SER A 333 -28.19 -21.54 -21.58
N GLY A 334 -27.87 -22.55 -20.79
CA GLY A 334 -27.55 -22.40 -19.38
C GLY A 334 -28.38 -23.24 -18.41
N PRO A 335 -27.98 -23.26 -17.12
CA PRO A 335 -26.87 -22.48 -16.57
C PRO A 335 -25.49 -23.02 -17.02
N ILE A 336 -24.64 -22.14 -17.54
CA ILE A 336 -23.22 -22.44 -17.81
C ILE A 336 -22.39 -21.80 -16.70
N THR A 337 -21.44 -22.53 -16.13
CA THR A 337 -20.60 -22.05 -15.02
C THR A 337 -19.15 -21.94 -15.47
N PHE A 338 -18.52 -20.81 -15.16
CA PHE A 338 -17.10 -20.58 -15.30
C PHE A 338 -16.51 -20.38 -13.90
N GLU A 339 -15.55 -21.22 -13.52
CA GLU A 339 -14.87 -21.16 -12.23
C GLU A 339 -13.37 -20.99 -12.48
N ASN A 340 -12.75 -19.99 -11.84
CA ASN A 340 -11.34 -19.66 -12.05
C ASN A 340 -10.97 -19.57 -13.54
N CYS A 341 -11.75 -18.84 -14.33
CA CYS A 341 -11.51 -18.68 -15.76
C CYS A 341 -11.10 -17.25 -16.10
N SER A 342 -10.32 -17.08 -17.16
CA SER A 342 -9.83 -15.76 -17.59
C SER A 342 -10.24 -15.48 -19.03
N PHE A 343 -10.87 -14.34 -19.30
CA PHE A 343 -11.31 -13.90 -20.62
C PHE A 343 -10.48 -12.67 -21.04
N VAL A 344 -9.41 -12.91 -21.82
CA VAL A 344 -8.35 -11.91 -22.01
C VAL A 344 -8.08 -11.61 -23.47
N GLY A 345 -7.99 -10.32 -23.81
CA GLY A 345 -7.47 -9.89 -25.11
C GLY A 345 -8.35 -10.31 -26.29
N ASN A 346 -9.66 -10.48 -26.07
CA ASN A 346 -10.60 -10.80 -27.15
C ASN A 346 -10.92 -9.56 -27.98
N GLY A 347 -11.10 -9.73 -29.29
CA GLY A 347 -11.33 -8.61 -30.22
C GLY A 347 -12.65 -7.87 -29.95
N GLY A 348 -13.68 -8.61 -29.50
CA GLY A 348 -14.97 -8.11 -29.07
C GLY A 348 -15.11 -8.21 -27.55
N HIS A 349 -16.05 -9.02 -27.07
CA HIS A 349 -16.36 -9.10 -25.62
C HIS A 349 -15.55 -10.19 -24.93
N GLY A 350 -15.22 -10.02 -23.64
CA GLY A 350 -14.67 -11.10 -22.84
C GLY A 350 -15.64 -12.28 -22.82
N CYS A 351 -16.89 -12.03 -22.44
CA CYS A 351 -18.00 -12.96 -22.61
C CYS A 351 -19.26 -12.25 -23.12
N GLU A 352 -20.02 -12.90 -23.99
CA GLU A 352 -21.34 -12.45 -24.45
C GLU A 352 -22.43 -13.48 -24.09
N VAL A 353 -23.44 -13.05 -23.36
CA VAL A 353 -24.58 -13.88 -22.92
C VAL A 353 -25.86 -13.30 -23.51
N VAL A 354 -26.46 -14.02 -24.45
CA VAL A 354 -27.68 -13.62 -25.17
C VAL A 354 -28.78 -14.63 -24.89
N ASP A 355 -29.89 -14.16 -24.32
CA ASP A 355 -31.05 -14.99 -23.97
C ASP A 355 -30.64 -16.26 -23.20
N SER A 356 -29.71 -16.18 -22.25
CA SER A 356 -29.03 -17.34 -21.63
C SER A 356 -28.66 -17.07 -20.17
N ASP A 357 -28.36 -18.14 -19.42
CA ASP A 357 -27.94 -18.11 -18.01
C ASP A 357 -26.45 -18.42 -17.84
N ALA A 358 -25.76 -17.62 -17.02
CA ALA A 358 -24.33 -17.79 -16.76
C ALA A 358 -23.96 -17.51 -15.31
N ARG A 359 -22.97 -18.25 -14.80
CA ARG A 359 -22.35 -18.03 -13.49
C ARG A 359 -20.84 -17.88 -13.64
N PHE A 360 -20.28 -16.86 -13.02
CA PHE A 360 -18.84 -16.59 -12.99
C PHE A 360 -18.37 -16.57 -11.55
N ARG A 361 -17.38 -17.40 -11.24
CA ARG A 361 -16.77 -17.52 -9.90
C ARG A 361 -15.26 -17.41 -10.03
N ASN A 362 -14.63 -16.52 -9.27
CA ASN A 362 -13.17 -16.33 -9.31
C ASN A 362 -12.68 -16.03 -10.74
N CYS A 363 -13.46 -15.32 -11.55
CA CYS A 363 -13.16 -15.11 -12.96
C CYS A 363 -12.50 -13.75 -13.20
N ARG A 364 -11.80 -13.63 -14.32
CA ARG A 364 -11.17 -12.36 -14.77
C ARG A 364 -11.60 -12.04 -16.20
N MET A 365 -11.92 -10.79 -16.50
CA MET A 365 -12.27 -10.31 -17.84
C MET A 365 -11.46 -9.04 -18.15
N LEU A 366 -10.35 -9.22 -18.87
CA LEU A 366 -9.28 -8.23 -18.97
C LEU A 366 -8.96 -7.87 -20.43
N HIS A 367 -8.64 -6.60 -20.68
CA HIS A 367 -8.05 -6.15 -21.96
C HIS A 367 -8.87 -6.51 -23.21
N ASN A 368 -10.20 -6.63 -23.11
CA ASN A 368 -11.04 -6.97 -24.27
C ASN A 368 -11.37 -5.72 -25.11
N GLY A 369 -11.46 -5.89 -26.43
CA GLY A 369 -11.70 -4.80 -27.39
C GLY A 369 -13.11 -4.20 -27.34
N GLY A 370 -14.04 -4.85 -26.66
CA GLY A 370 -15.41 -4.43 -26.40
C GLY A 370 -15.70 -4.32 -24.90
N HIS A 371 -16.82 -4.89 -24.47
CA HIS A 371 -17.15 -5.05 -23.05
C HIS A 371 -16.35 -6.18 -22.39
N GLY A 372 -16.12 -6.09 -21.08
CA GLY A 372 -15.68 -7.27 -20.32
C GLY A 372 -16.76 -8.35 -20.38
N LEU A 373 -17.99 -7.99 -19.99
CA LEU A 373 -19.18 -8.83 -20.08
C LEU A 373 -20.32 -8.10 -20.80
N ARG A 374 -20.90 -8.74 -21.83
CA ARG A 374 -22.12 -8.28 -22.49
C ARG A 374 -23.25 -9.23 -22.18
N VAL A 375 -24.35 -8.76 -21.60
CA VAL A 375 -25.54 -9.55 -21.33
C VAL A 375 -26.76 -8.92 -21.98
N SER A 376 -27.54 -9.69 -22.73
CA SER A 376 -28.75 -9.20 -23.40
C SER A 376 -29.85 -10.24 -23.47
N SER A 377 -31.10 -9.82 -23.40
CA SER A 377 -32.27 -10.64 -23.69
C SER A 377 -33.16 -9.92 -24.69
N ALA A 378 -33.73 -10.65 -25.65
CA ALA A 378 -34.66 -10.07 -26.62
C ALA A 378 -36.06 -9.81 -26.01
N GLU A 379 -36.40 -10.56 -24.96
CA GLU A 379 -37.63 -10.42 -24.19
C GLU A 379 -37.27 -10.44 -22.70
N PRO A 380 -38.03 -9.76 -21.81
CA PRO A 380 -37.85 -9.88 -20.37
C PRO A 380 -38.17 -11.30 -19.95
N LYS A 381 -37.11 -12.11 -19.84
CA LYS A 381 -37.12 -13.51 -19.41
C LYS A 381 -36.46 -13.59 -18.04
N ASP A 382 -36.68 -14.70 -17.35
CA ASP A 382 -36.01 -15.00 -16.08
C ASP A 382 -34.51 -15.33 -16.24
N ASN A 383 -33.88 -14.87 -17.33
CA ASN A 383 -32.45 -15.06 -17.56
C ASN A 383 -31.64 -14.37 -16.47
N ARG A 384 -30.64 -15.08 -15.95
CA ARG A 384 -29.85 -14.65 -14.81
C ARG A 384 -28.36 -14.81 -15.07
N VAL A 385 -27.63 -13.74 -14.77
CA VAL A 385 -26.17 -13.75 -14.75
C VAL A 385 -25.67 -13.43 -13.34
N GLU A 386 -24.88 -14.34 -12.78
CA GLU A 386 -24.32 -14.22 -11.44
C GLU A 386 -22.79 -14.09 -11.52
N LEU A 387 -22.24 -13.07 -10.86
CA LEU A 387 -20.79 -12.86 -10.74
C LEU A 387 -20.44 -12.88 -9.25
N THR A 388 -19.49 -13.75 -8.89
CA THR A 388 -18.95 -13.84 -7.53
C THR A 388 -17.44 -13.81 -7.60
N ASN A 389 -16.82 -12.93 -6.82
CA ASN A 389 -15.37 -12.74 -6.79
C ASN A 389 -14.79 -12.61 -8.21
N THR A 390 -15.27 -11.62 -8.98
CA THR A 390 -14.89 -11.46 -10.39
C THR A 390 -14.18 -10.13 -10.60
N LEU A 391 -13.14 -10.14 -11.41
CA LEU A 391 -12.40 -8.95 -11.85
C LEU A 391 -12.77 -8.60 -13.29
N ILE A 392 -13.16 -7.35 -13.55
CA ILE A 392 -13.44 -6.83 -14.89
C ILE A 392 -12.71 -5.51 -15.06
N ALA A 393 -11.60 -5.52 -15.80
CA ALA A 393 -10.73 -4.36 -15.92
C ALA A 393 -10.09 -4.16 -17.29
N HIS A 394 -9.66 -2.93 -17.57
CA HIS A 394 -8.96 -2.54 -18.80
C HIS A 394 -9.67 -2.92 -20.10
N ASN A 395 -11.01 -3.06 -20.09
CA ASN A 395 -11.76 -3.31 -21.32
C ASN A 395 -11.98 -1.99 -22.06
N ARG A 396 -11.89 -2.02 -23.39
CA ARG A 396 -11.94 -0.80 -24.21
C ARG A 396 -13.26 -0.04 -24.09
N LEU A 397 -14.38 -0.74 -23.87
CA LEU A 397 -15.69 -0.14 -23.69
C LEU A 397 -16.09 -0.14 -22.21
N THR A 398 -17.28 -0.68 -21.89
CA THR A 398 -17.80 -0.77 -20.53
C THR A 398 -17.32 -2.06 -19.87
N GLY A 399 -17.15 -2.08 -18.54
CA GLY A 399 -16.96 -3.32 -17.80
C GLY A 399 -18.09 -4.32 -18.05
N ILE A 400 -19.33 -3.96 -17.71
CA ILE A 400 -20.54 -4.76 -17.98
C ILE A 400 -21.59 -3.96 -18.77
N GLY A 401 -22.02 -4.48 -19.93
CA GLY A 401 -23.13 -3.93 -20.72
C GLY A 401 -24.38 -4.80 -20.63
N ILE A 402 -25.47 -4.27 -20.07
CA ILE A 402 -26.72 -5.01 -19.74
C ILE A 402 -27.87 -4.52 -20.62
N VAL A 403 -28.62 -5.46 -21.24
CA VAL A 403 -29.92 -5.22 -21.88
C VAL A 403 -30.95 -6.23 -21.40
N SER A 404 -31.96 -5.81 -20.63
CA SER A 404 -33.07 -6.66 -20.15
C SER A 404 -32.66 -8.04 -19.58
N VAL A 405 -31.69 -8.11 -18.66
CA VAL A 405 -31.25 -9.37 -17.98
C VAL A 405 -31.11 -9.13 -16.47
N ASN A 406 -31.47 -10.12 -15.64
CA ASN A 406 -31.19 -10.06 -14.20
C ASN A 406 -29.70 -10.29 -13.96
N VAL A 407 -29.04 -9.35 -13.25
CA VAL A 407 -27.61 -9.48 -12.94
C VAL A 407 -27.37 -9.34 -11.44
N THR A 408 -26.65 -10.29 -10.85
CA THR A 408 -26.21 -10.25 -9.46
C THR A 408 -24.69 -10.21 -9.40
N LEU A 409 -24.14 -9.24 -8.67
CA LEU A 409 -22.71 -9.05 -8.46
C LEU A 409 -22.41 -9.17 -6.98
N GLN A 410 -21.43 -10.00 -6.63
CA GLN A 410 -20.95 -10.16 -5.27
C GLN A 410 -19.42 -10.15 -5.26
N ASN A 411 -18.80 -9.37 -4.39
CA ASN A 411 -17.34 -9.27 -4.26
C ASN A 411 -16.66 -9.01 -5.61
N THR A 412 -17.25 -8.18 -6.48
CA THR A 412 -16.75 -7.96 -7.84
C THR A 412 -15.98 -6.65 -7.90
N THR A 413 -14.85 -6.61 -8.60
CA THR A 413 -14.15 -5.36 -8.94
C THR A 413 -14.33 -5.05 -10.43
N ILE A 414 -14.85 -3.86 -10.73
CA ILE A 414 -15.02 -3.32 -12.08
C ILE A 414 -14.24 -2.00 -12.17
N SER A 415 -13.07 -2.02 -12.79
CA SER A 415 -12.17 -0.87 -12.76
C SER A 415 -11.47 -0.57 -14.08
N ASP A 416 -11.01 0.66 -14.26
CA ASP A 416 -10.17 1.08 -15.39
C ASP A 416 -10.72 0.69 -16.79
N ASN A 417 -12.04 0.62 -16.96
CA ASN A 417 -12.63 0.38 -18.27
C ASN A 417 -12.74 1.70 -19.05
N GLY A 418 -12.55 1.65 -20.36
CA GLY A 418 -12.44 2.85 -21.21
C GLY A 418 -13.71 3.71 -21.30
N SER A 419 -14.87 3.15 -20.94
CA SER A 419 -16.15 3.84 -20.86
C SER A 419 -16.75 3.72 -19.46
N HIS A 420 -17.92 3.10 -19.28
CA HIS A 420 -18.58 3.01 -17.98
C HIS A 420 -18.11 1.77 -17.19
N GLY A 421 -18.33 1.74 -15.88
CA GLY A 421 -18.21 0.49 -15.12
C GLY A 421 -19.32 -0.48 -15.51
N ILE A 422 -20.57 -0.07 -15.26
CA ILE A 422 -21.79 -0.79 -15.65
C ILE A 422 -22.67 0.14 -16.49
N ARG A 423 -23.15 -0.34 -17.63
CA ARG A 423 -24.09 0.37 -18.50
C ARG A 423 -25.34 -0.46 -18.68
N LEU A 424 -26.49 0.14 -18.35
CA LEU A 424 -27.81 -0.46 -18.53
C LEU A 424 -28.54 0.21 -19.69
N ASP A 425 -28.78 -0.58 -20.72
CA ASP A 425 -29.52 -0.23 -21.92
C ASP A 425 -30.86 -0.96 -21.85
N ASP A 426 -31.95 -0.28 -21.53
CA ASP A 426 -33.27 -0.89 -21.31
C ASP A 426 -33.29 -1.93 -20.16
N PRO A 427 -33.07 -1.52 -18.90
CA PRO A 427 -33.22 -2.43 -17.78
C PRO A 427 -34.70 -2.67 -17.51
N GLU A 428 -35.20 -3.82 -17.95
CA GLU A 428 -36.51 -4.34 -17.56
C GLU A 428 -36.44 -5.28 -16.35
N LEU A 429 -35.23 -5.59 -15.87
CA LEU A 429 -34.95 -6.63 -14.88
C LEU A 429 -34.02 -6.12 -13.76
N GLU A 430 -33.88 -6.92 -12.70
CA GLU A 430 -33.17 -6.54 -11.48
C GLU A 430 -31.65 -6.50 -11.66
N LEU A 431 -31.02 -5.45 -11.11
CA LEU A 431 -29.58 -5.38 -10.90
C LEU A 431 -29.28 -5.28 -9.40
N ALA A 432 -28.57 -6.27 -8.88
CA ALA A 432 -28.19 -6.36 -7.47
C ALA A 432 -26.67 -6.41 -7.32
N ILE A 433 -26.11 -5.51 -6.52
CA ILE A 433 -24.68 -5.31 -6.32
C ILE A 433 -24.36 -5.36 -4.82
N TYR A 434 -23.53 -6.32 -4.43
CA TYR A 434 -23.14 -6.56 -3.05
C TYR A 434 -21.63 -6.54 -2.91
N ASN A 435 -21.13 -5.84 -1.89
CA ASN A 435 -19.72 -5.88 -1.51
C ASN A 435 -18.77 -5.69 -2.69
N SER A 436 -19.14 -4.87 -3.66
CA SER A 436 -18.41 -4.75 -4.93
C SER A 436 -17.78 -3.39 -5.05
N LEU A 437 -16.81 -3.27 -5.96
CA LEU A 437 -16.03 -2.09 -6.16
C LEU A 437 -16.10 -1.67 -7.63
N ILE A 438 -16.55 -0.45 -7.89
CA ILE A 438 -16.73 0.09 -9.24
C ILE A 438 -15.99 1.43 -9.31
N SER A 439 -14.80 1.45 -9.91
CA SER A 439 -13.90 2.58 -9.79
C SER A 439 -13.14 2.94 -11.05
N TYR A 440 -12.63 4.17 -11.13
CA TYR A 440 -11.69 4.63 -12.17
C TYR A 440 -12.09 4.35 -13.63
N ASN A 441 -13.37 4.12 -13.91
CA ASN A 441 -13.84 3.94 -15.28
C ASN A 441 -13.89 5.31 -16.00
N GLY A 442 -13.62 5.32 -17.30
CA GLY A 442 -13.52 6.52 -18.12
C GLY A 442 -14.81 7.36 -18.24
N GLY A 443 -15.94 6.81 -17.80
CA GLY A 443 -17.26 7.40 -17.81
C GLY A 443 -17.89 7.45 -16.41
N TYR A 444 -19.15 7.04 -16.31
CA TYR A 444 -19.81 6.81 -15.04
C TYR A 444 -19.47 5.44 -14.45
N GLY A 445 -19.49 5.32 -13.12
CA GLY A 445 -19.44 4.02 -12.44
C GLY A 445 -20.62 3.14 -12.87
N ILE A 446 -21.85 3.64 -12.73
CA ILE A 446 -23.07 3.00 -13.24
C ILE A 446 -23.90 4.03 -14.02
N THR A 447 -24.36 3.67 -15.22
CA THR A 447 -25.20 4.54 -16.05
C THR A 447 -26.44 3.83 -16.57
N PHE A 448 -27.57 4.54 -16.55
CA PHE A 448 -28.82 4.17 -17.20
C PHE A 448 -29.03 5.12 -18.38
N LEU A 449 -29.24 4.57 -19.57
CA LEU A 449 -29.60 5.41 -20.71
C LEU A 449 -30.98 6.06 -20.48
N SER A 450 -31.07 7.36 -20.79
CA SER A 450 -32.29 8.16 -20.65
C SER A 450 -33.39 7.66 -21.60
N GLY A 451 -34.61 7.46 -21.08
CA GLY A 451 -35.79 7.11 -21.88
C GLY A 451 -36.65 5.99 -21.32
N PHE A 452 -36.15 5.27 -20.32
CA PHE A 452 -36.85 4.14 -19.71
C PHE A 452 -37.50 4.53 -18.37
N ASN A 453 -38.59 3.85 -18.02
CA ASN A 453 -39.27 4.05 -16.74
C ASN A 453 -38.54 3.22 -15.67
N ASN A 454 -37.78 3.88 -14.81
CA ASN A 454 -36.86 3.25 -13.88
C ASN A 454 -37.53 2.70 -12.60
N ASN A 455 -38.65 1.99 -12.75
CA ASN A 455 -39.31 1.33 -11.62
C ASN A 455 -38.68 -0.02 -11.27
N GLN A 456 -37.58 -0.40 -11.93
CA GLN A 456 -36.96 -1.70 -11.70
C GLN A 456 -36.20 -1.75 -10.37
N PRO A 457 -36.20 -2.92 -9.70
CA PRO A 457 -35.40 -3.14 -8.50
C PRO A 457 -33.92 -2.92 -8.82
N PHE A 458 -33.32 -1.98 -8.11
CA PHE A 458 -31.88 -1.74 -8.15
C PHE A 458 -31.35 -1.70 -6.73
N THR A 459 -30.45 -2.61 -6.42
CA THR A 459 -29.88 -2.75 -5.08
C THR A 459 -28.37 -2.57 -5.15
N ILE A 460 -27.85 -1.62 -4.36
CA ILE A 460 -26.43 -1.57 -4.01
C ILE A 460 -26.34 -1.69 -2.50
N THR A 461 -25.54 -2.63 -2.02
CA THR A 461 -25.27 -2.83 -0.59
C THR A 461 -23.78 -2.98 -0.35
N SER A 462 -23.26 -2.25 0.63
CA SER A 462 -21.85 -2.35 1.09
C SER A 462 -20.82 -2.29 -0.05
N SER A 463 -21.12 -1.54 -1.11
CA SER A 463 -20.29 -1.45 -2.30
C SER A 463 -19.72 -0.05 -2.44
N VAL A 464 -18.59 0.04 -3.12
CA VAL A 464 -17.81 1.27 -3.31
C VAL A 464 -17.92 1.74 -4.74
N LEU A 465 -18.28 3.01 -4.93
CA LEU A 465 -18.16 3.70 -6.22
C LEU A 465 -17.23 4.90 -6.04
N TYR A 466 -16.10 4.91 -6.75
CA TYR A 466 -15.07 5.92 -6.55
C TYR A 466 -14.29 6.26 -7.81
N GLY A 467 -13.84 7.50 -7.99
CA GLY A 467 -12.85 7.85 -9.02
C GLY A 467 -13.30 7.72 -10.49
N ASN A 468 -14.56 7.34 -10.76
CA ASN A 468 -15.10 7.31 -12.12
C ASN A 468 -15.17 8.73 -12.73
N VAL A 469 -14.66 8.90 -13.94
CA VAL A 469 -14.30 10.20 -14.53
C VAL A 469 -15.49 11.15 -14.68
N THR A 470 -16.64 10.66 -15.15
CA THR A 470 -17.84 11.50 -15.37
C THR A 470 -18.69 11.61 -14.10
N GLY A 471 -18.68 10.58 -13.26
CA GLY A 471 -19.41 10.53 -12.00
C GLY A 471 -19.67 9.11 -11.51
N GLN A 472 -20.24 8.95 -10.33
CA GLN A 472 -20.47 7.61 -9.77
C GLN A 472 -21.71 6.95 -10.35
N LEU A 473 -22.82 7.68 -10.42
CA LEU A 473 -24.13 7.20 -10.87
C LEU A 473 -24.76 8.22 -11.85
N PHE A 474 -25.37 7.73 -12.92
CA PHE A 474 -26.22 8.52 -13.82
C PHE A 474 -27.50 7.77 -14.18
N GLY A 475 -28.66 8.41 -14.04
CA GLY A 475 -29.97 7.78 -14.28
C GLY A 475 -31.01 8.14 -13.22
N ASN A 476 -32.27 7.78 -13.46
CA ASN A 476 -33.33 7.91 -12.45
C ASN A 476 -33.31 6.70 -11.51
N PHE A 477 -32.51 6.72 -10.46
CA PHE A 477 -32.55 5.65 -9.45
C PHE A 477 -33.67 5.91 -8.43
N GLN A 478 -34.43 4.88 -8.06
CA GLN A 478 -35.45 4.95 -7.02
C GLN A 478 -35.33 3.72 -6.11
N PRO A 479 -35.32 3.84 -4.77
CA PRO A 479 -35.05 5.02 -3.90
C PRO A 479 -33.56 5.46 -3.91
N PRO A 480 -33.13 6.52 -3.17
CA PRO A 480 -31.72 6.93 -3.12
C PRO A 480 -30.81 5.76 -2.74
N VAL A 481 -29.85 5.49 -3.61
CA VAL A 481 -28.92 4.38 -3.49
C VAL A 481 -27.75 4.81 -2.62
N SER A 482 -27.47 4.06 -1.56
CA SER A 482 -26.32 4.30 -0.70
C SER A 482 -25.14 3.44 -1.17
N TYR A 483 -23.99 4.08 -1.32
CA TYR A 483 -22.72 3.42 -1.60
C TYR A 483 -21.62 4.10 -0.78
N LEU A 484 -20.51 3.39 -0.59
CA LEU A 484 -19.34 3.88 0.11
C LEU A 484 -18.48 4.70 -0.86
N GLY A 485 -17.98 5.85 -0.41
CA GLY A 485 -17.11 6.74 -1.18
C GLY A 485 -15.62 6.56 -0.84
N TYR A 486 -15.19 5.37 -0.43
CA TYR A 486 -13.80 5.12 -0.08
C TYR A 486 -12.93 4.97 -1.33
N GLU A 487 -11.79 5.65 -1.33
CA GLU A 487 -10.79 5.49 -2.39
C GLU A 487 -10.16 4.10 -2.33
N PRO A 488 -10.25 3.29 -3.38
CA PRO A 488 -9.43 2.09 -3.49
C PRO A 488 -7.99 2.47 -3.82
N VAL A 489 -7.05 1.92 -3.08
CA VAL A 489 -5.65 1.90 -3.47
C VAL A 489 -5.32 0.44 -3.77
N TYR A 490 -5.00 0.16 -5.02
CA TYR A 490 -4.61 -1.18 -5.47
C TYR A 490 -3.13 -1.44 -5.23
N VAL A 491 -2.76 -2.71 -5.14
CA VAL A 491 -1.34 -3.12 -5.07
C VAL A 491 -0.60 -2.69 -6.34
N ASP A 492 -1.11 -3.08 -7.52
CA ASP A 492 -0.54 -2.68 -8.82
C ASP A 492 -1.57 -2.89 -9.93
N ALA A 493 -2.41 -1.88 -10.21
CA ALA A 493 -3.46 -1.98 -11.23
C ALA A 493 -2.92 -2.05 -12.67
N ASP A 494 -1.72 -1.52 -12.93
CA ASP A 494 -1.09 -1.59 -14.25
C ASP A 494 -0.62 -3.02 -14.57
N ALA A 495 -0.31 -3.80 -13.53
CA ALA A 495 0.01 -5.22 -13.62
C ALA A 495 -1.21 -6.14 -13.41
N ASP A 496 -2.44 -5.62 -13.55
CA ASP A 496 -3.71 -6.33 -13.32
C ASP A 496 -3.88 -6.88 -11.87
N ASN A 497 -3.11 -6.38 -10.90
CA ASN A 497 -3.22 -6.74 -9.49
C ASN A 497 -4.15 -5.78 -8.73
N TYR A 498 -5.43 -6.10 -8.76
CA TYR A 498 -6.51 -5.33 -8.15
C TYR A 498 -6.79 -5.69 -6.68
N ASN A 499 -5.88 -6.42 -6.02
CA ASN A 499 -5.95 -6.58 -4.58
C ASN A 499 -5.81 -5.21 -3.89
N ILE A 500 -6.49 -5.04 -2.77
CA ILE A 500 -6.43 -3.78 -2.01
C ILE A 500 -5.09 -3.70 -1.28
N ALA A 501 -4.37 -2.59 -1.48
CA ALA A 501 -3.08 -2.37 -0.85
C ALA A 501 -3.20 -2.27 0.68
N PRO A 502 -2.22 -2.79 1.43
CA PRO A 502 -2.16 -2.62 2.88
C PRO A 502 -2.20 -1.15 3.29
N GLY A 503 -2.92 -0.85 4.38
CA GLY A 503 -3.07 0.51 4.91
C GLY A 503 -4.20 1.33 4.26
N ASN A 504 -4.89 0.79 3.25
CA ASN A 504 -6.12 1.37 2.73
C ASN A 504 -7.32 1.07 3.68
N ARG A 505 -8.30 1.98 3.77
CA ARG A 505 -9.49 1.75 4.61
C ARG A 505 -10.28 0.49 4.22
N LEU A 506 -10.32 0.14 2.94
CA LEU A 506 -10.97 -1.09 2.47
C LEU A 506 -10.23 -2.34 2.93
N TYR A 507 -8.91 -2.27 3.09
CA TYR A 507 -8.10 -3.33 3.68
C TYR A 507 -8.43 -3.50 5.17
N ASP A 508 -8.62 -2.40 5.90
CA ASP A 508 -9.04 -2.47 7.31
C ASP A 508 -10.42 -3.13 7.48
N LEU A 509 -11.38 -2.80 6.61
CA LEU A 509 -12.71 -3.43 6.63
C LEU A 509 -12.64 -4.94 6.37
N GLU A 510 -11.71 -5.37 5.53
CA GLU A 510 -11.46 -6.79 5.29
C GLU A 510 -10.92 -7.49 6.54
N GLN A 511 -10.05 -6.83 7.33
CA GLN A 511 -9.64 -7.35 8.64
C GLN A 511 -10.80 -7.43 9.65
N GLU A 512 -11.85 -6.65 9.45
CA GLU A 512 -13.12 -6.71 10.20
C GLU A 512 -14.10 -7.77 9.63
N GLY A 513 -13.69 -8.53 8.60
CA GLY A 513 -14.48 -9.58 7.96
C GLY A 513 -15.39 -9.11 6.82
N ILE A 514 -15.24 -7.87 6.37
CA ILE A 514 -16.03 -7.28 5.28
C ILE A 514 -15.14 -7.18 4.04
N VAL A 515 -15.21 -8.19 3.17
CA VAL A 515 -14.50 -8.19 1.88
C VAL A 515 -15.29 -7.35 0.88
N ILE A 516 -14.66 -6.33 0.29
CA ILE A 516 -15.24 -5.51 -0.78
C ILE A 516 -14.35 -5.60 -2.02
N GLY A 517 -14.97 -5.97 -3.15
CA GLY A 517 -14.29 -6.20 -4.43
C GLY A 517 -13.70 -7.59 -4.56
N TYR A 518 -13.05 -7.81 -5.70
CA TYR A 518 -12.30 -9.01 -6.07
C TYR A 518 -11.11 -9.29 -5.14
N ARG A 519 -10.83 -10.56 -4.89
CA ARG A 519 -9.59 -11.04 -4.28
C ARG A 519 -9.00 -12.14 -5.14
N ASP A 520 -7.69 -12.04 -5.35
CA ASP A 520 -6.92 -13.14 -5.91
C ASP A 520 -6.61 -14.12 -4.78
N ASP A 521 -7.40 -15.18 -4.71
CA ASP A 521 -7.28 -16.23 -3.68
C ASP A 521 -6.17 -17.24 -4.02
#